data_AF-A0A5E7YD14-F1
#
_entry.id   AF-A0A5E7YD14-F1
#
_cell.length_a   1.000
_cell.length_b   1.000
_cell.length_c   1.000
_cell.angle_alpha   90.00
_cell.angle_beta   90.00
_cell.angle_gamma   90.00
#
_symmetry.space_group_name_H-M   'P 1'
#
loop_
_entity.id
_entity.type
_entity.pdbx_description
1 polymer ?
#
loop_
_entity_poly.entity_id
_entity_poly.type
_entity_poly.pdbx_seq_one_letter_code
_entity_poly.pdbx_strand_id
1 'polypeptide(L)'
;MNASVSITTPLDPATFAMVEELAHYRGITGEEFAAEAIREAAQHHAEMRAFIQAGIDSADRGELISQEEMETWFEERVAARRQG
;
A
#
# COMPACT_ATOMS: atom_id res chain seq x y z
N MET A 1 17.25 16.77 16.22
CA MET A 1 15.80 16.56 16.14
C MET A 1 15.31 17.40 14.98
N ASN A 2 14.73 16.80 13.94
CA ASN A 2 14.12 17.59 12.88
C ASN A 2 12.78 18.13 13.40
N ALA A 3 12.50 19.41 13.12
CA ALA A 3 11.23 20.02 13.50
C ALA A 3 10.07 19.31 12.79
N SER A 4 8.92 19.23 13.47
CA SER A 4 7.68 18.80 12.82
C SER A 4 7.33 19.77 11.69
N VAL A 5 6.84 19.21 10.58
CA VAL A 5 6.36 19.97 9.41
C VAL A 5 4.85 19.75 9.31
N SER A 6 4.12 20.79 8.94
CA SER A 6 2.67 20.74 8.75
C SER A 6 2.31 20.89 7.27
N ILE A 7 1.30 20.13 6.84
CA ILE A 7 0.65 20.30 5.55
C ILE A 7 -0.68 21.02 5.83
N THR A 8 -0.95 22.11 5.11
CA THR A 8 -2.21 22.86 5.22
C THR A 8 -2.95 22.83 3.89
N THR A 9 -4.15 22.27 3.89
CA THR A 9 -5.02 22.21 2.72
C THR A 9 -6.47 22.27 3.17
N PRO A 10 -7.38 22.94 2.44
CA PRO A 10 -8.79 22.88 2.75
C PRO A 10 -9.33 21.46 2.53
N LEU A 11 -10.22 21.04 3.42
CA LEU A 11 -11.08 19.86 3.24
C LEU A 11 -12.50 20.36 2.94
N ASP A 12 -13.24 19.61 2.12
CA ASP A 12 -14.66 19.87 1.99
C ASP A 12 -15.38 19.55 3.33
N PRO A 13 -16.52 20.22 3.62
CA PRO A 13 -17.18 20.07 4.92
C PRO A 13 -17.62 18.65 5.24
N ALA A 14 -17.98 17.84 4.23
CA ALA A 14 -18.41 16.47 4.45
C ALA A 14 -17.24 15.58 4.86
N THR A 15 -16.10 15.70 4.18
CA THR A 15 -14.86 14.99 4.55
C THR A 15 -14.38 15.39 5.94
N PHE A 16 -14.41 16.69 6.27
CA PHE A 16 -14.03 17.16 7.61
C PHE A 16 -14.93 16.54 8.69
N ALA A 17 -16.25 16.51 8.49
CA ALA A 17 -17.17 15.88 9.44
C ALA A 17 -16.88 14.39 9.64
N MET A 18 -16.55 13.66 8.58
CA MET A 18 -16.17 12.24 8.68
C MET A 18 -14.87 12.04 9.47
N VAL A 19 -13.86 12.90 9.25
CA VAL A 19 -12.59 12.86 10.02
C VAL A 19 -12.86 13.05 11.51
N GLU A 20 -13.64 14.07 11.87
CA GLU A 20 -13.98 14.36 13.27
C GLU A 20 -14.77 13.22 13.93
N GLU A 21 -15.74 12.63 13.23
CA GLU A 21 -16.50 11.49 13.74
C GLU A 21 -15.60 10.27 14.02
N LEU A 22 -14.74 9.92 13.06
CA LEU A 22 -13.81 8.79 13.18
C LEU A 22 -12.75 9.01 14.26
N ALA A 23 -12.22 10.24 14.36
CA ALA A 23 -11.28 10.63 15.40
C ALA A 23 -11.94 10.53 16.78
N HIS A 24 -13.16 11.06 16.93
CA HIS A 24 -13.93 10.99 18.16
C HIS A 24 -14.21 9.54 18.60
N TYR A 25 -14.63 8.68 17.67
CA TYR A 25 -14.84 7.26 17.94
C TYR A 25 -13.57 6.56 18.46
N ARG A 26 -12.39 6.97 17.97
CA ARG A 26 -11.08 6.43 18.38
C ARG A 26 -10.49 7.12 19.60
N GLY A 27 -11.10 8.20 20.10
CA GLY A 27 -10.58 8.97 21.24
C GLY A 27 -9.31 9.77 20.93
N ILE A 28 -9.10 10.16 19.66
CA ILE A 28 -7.97 10.97 19.20
C ILE A 28 -8.47 12.29 18.58
N THR A 29 -7.55 13.22 18.28
CA THR A 29 -7.86 14.46 17.57
C THR A 29 -8.01 14.24 16.06
N GLY A 30 -8.72 15.13 15.37
CA GLY A 30 -8.83 15.11 13.91
C GLY A 30 -7.47 15.23 13.23
N GLU A 31 -6.55 16.02 13.80
CA GLU A 31 -5.18 16.15 13.29
C GLU A 31 -4.37 14.86 13.43
N GLU A 32 -4.49 14.14 14.55
CA GLU A 32 -3.85 12.83 14.74
C GLU A 32 -4.40 11.80 13.75
N PHE A 33 -5.72 11.77 13.57
CA PHE A 33 -6.37 10.91 12.58
C PHE A 33 -5.87 11.24 11.16
N ALA A 34 -5.84 12.52 10.79
CA ALA A 34 -5.38 12.95 9.47
C ALA A 34 -3.91 12.58 9.23
N ALA A 35 -3.04 12.79 10.23
CA ALA A 35 -1.63 12.42 10.15
C ALA A 35 -1.44 10.90 9.99
N GLU A 36 -2.20 10.10 10.73
CA GLU A 36 -2.19 8.64 10.61
C GLU A 36 -2.65 8.18 9.22
N ALA A 37 -3.80 8.68 8.75
CA ALA A 37 -4.36 8.33 7.46
C ALA A 37 -3.41 8.69 6.31
N ILE A 38 -2.77 9.87 6.36
CA ILE A 38 -1.77 10.29 5.37
C ILE A 38 -0.54 9.38 5.41
N ARG A 39 -0.05 9.01 6.60
CA ARG A 39 1.08 8.09 6.77
C ARG A 39 0.78 6.74 6.14
N GLU A 40 -0.39 6.17 6.40
CA GLU A 40 -0.80 4.87 5.87
C GLU A 40 -0.95 4.90 4.35
N ALA A 41 -1.62 5.92 3.81
CA ALA A 41 -1.74 6.09 2.36
C ALA A 41 -0.37 6.25 1.69
N ALA A 42 0.51 7.08 2.26
CA ALA A 42 1.86 7.29 1.74
C ALA A 42 2.70 6.00 1.75
N GLN A 43 2.64 5.23 2.85
CA GLN A 43 3.35 3.96 2.96
C GLN A 43 2.82 2.96 1.92
N HIS A 44 1.50 2.80 1.82
CA HIS A 44 0.89 1.89 0.86
C HIS A 44 1.26 2.24 -0.59
N HIS A 45 1.20 3.52 -0.96
CA HIS A 45 1.61 3.96 -2.29
C HIS A 45 3.11 3.80 -2.55
N ALA A 46 3.96 4.00 -1.54
CA ALA A 46 5.39 3.77 -1.67
C ALA A 46 5.70 2.29 -1.88
N GLU A 47 5.07 1.40 -1.13
CA GLU A 47 5.20 -0.06 -1.27
C GLU A 47 4.69 -0.54 -2.63
N MET A 48 3.51 -0.09 -3.05
CA MET A 48 2.96 -0.45 -4.37
C MET A 48 3.88 0.01 -5.50
N ARG A 49 4.40 1.24 -5.42
CA ARG A 49 5.36 1.75 -6.41
C ARG A 49 6.63 0.91 -6.43
N ALA A 50 7.16 0.54 -5.26
CA ALA A 50 8.36 -0.30 -5.16
C ALA A 50 8.13 -1.70 -5.75
N PHE A 51 6.97 -2.30 -5.48
CA PHE A 51 6.57 -3.59 -6.04
C PHE A 51 6.49 -3.55 -7.57
N ILE A 52 5.81 -2.54 -8.13
CA ILE A 52 5.70 -2.36 -9.60
C ILE A 52 7.09 -2.16 -10.22
N GLN A 53 7.93 -1.30 -9.61
CA GLN A 53 9.27 -1.03 -10.12
C GLN A 53 10.15 -2.29 -10.11
N ALA A 54 10.06 -3.12 -9.08
CA ALA A 54 10.80 -4.38 -9.04
C ALA A 54 10.42 -5.32 -10.20
N GLY A 55 9.14 -5.34 -10.60
CA GLY A 55 8.68 -6.09 -11.77
C GLY A 55 9.20 -5.52 -13.08
N ILE A 56 9.18 -4.19 -13.24
CA ILE A 56 9.77 -3.51 -14.40
C ILE A 56 11.27 -3.81 -14.50
N ASP A 57 12.01 -3.67 -13.39
CA ASP A 57 13.45 -3.94 -13.36
C ASP A 57 13.78 -5.40 -13.71
N SER A 58 12.93 -6.34 -13.27
CA SER A 58 13.05 -7.77 -13.61
C SER A 58 12.83 -8.00 -15.10
N ALA A 59 11.80 -7.37 -15.67
CA ALA A 59 11.53 -7.43 -17.11
C ALA A 59 12.67 -6.85 -17.94
N ASP A 60 13.22 -5.70 -17.54
CA ASP A 60 14.34 -5.04 -18.22
C ASP A 60 15.63 -5.87 -18.16
N ARG A 61 15.81 -6.69 -17.13
CA ARG A 61 16.88 -7.68 -17.05
C ARG A 61 16.63 -8.95 -17.88
N GLY A 62 15.46 -9.09 -18.48
CA GLY A 62 15.08 -10.26 -19.28
C GLY A 62 14.66 -11.47 -18.45
N GLU A 63 14.21 -11.27 -17.21
CA GLU A 63 13.77 -12.34 -16.29
C GLU A 63 12.28 -12.71 -16.45
N LEU A 64 11.63 -12.27 -17.53
CA LEU A 64 10.27 -12.67 -17.84
C LEU A 64 10.23 -14.15 -18.20
N ILE A 65 9.19 -14.84 -17.72
CA ILE A 65 8.86 -16.20 -18.13
C ILE A 65 7.68 -16.18 -19.09
N SER A 66 7.61 -17.18 -19.95
CA SER A 66 6.45 -17.45 -20.80
C SER A 66 5.26 -17.93 -19.98
N GLN A 67 4.08 -17.89 -20.62
CA GLN A 67 2.85 -18.43 -20.05
C GLN A 67 2.99 -19.93 -19.70
N GLU A 68 3.63 -20.71 -20.57
CA GLU A 68 3.82 -22.17 -20.38
C GLU A 68 4.74 -22.47 -19.19
N GLU A 69 5.82 -21.71 -19.03
CA GLU A 69 6.71 -21.83 -17.87
C GLU A 69 6.00 -21.48 -16.56
N MET A 70 5.13 -20.46 -16.58
CA MET A 70 4.32 -20.09 -15.42
C MET A 70 3.33 -21.18 -15.05
N GLU A 71 2.60 -21.74 -16.02
CA GLU A 71 1.64 -22.84 -15.79
C GLU A 71 2.34 -24.07 -15.22
N THR A 72 3.47 -24.46 -15.79
CA THR A 72 4.30 -25.57 -15.29
C THR A 72 4.71 -25.34 -13.83
N TRP A 73 5.19 -24.13 -13.50
CA TRP A 73 5.58 -23.74 -12.14
C TRP A 73 4.42 -23.83 -11.13
N PHE A 74 3.19 -23.53 -11.55
CA PHE A 74 1.97 -23.64 -10.73
C PHE A 74 1.56 -25.11 -10.52
N GLU A 75 1.57 -25.91 -11.59
CA GLU A 75 1.20 -27.33 -11.53
C GLU A 75 2.09 -28.12 -10.56
N GLU A 76 3.41 -27.89 -10.61
CA GLU A 76 4.38 -28.50 -9.70
C GLU A 76 4.04 -28.20 -8.22
N ARG A 77 3.67 -26.96 -7.91
CA ARG A 77 3.31 -26.53 -6.54
C ARG A 77 2.01 -27.13 -6.07
N VAL A 78 1.01 -27.21 -6.95
CA VAL A 78 -0.26 -27.86 -6.63
C VAL A 78 -0.05 -29.34 -6.37
N ALA A 79 0.75 -30.02 -7.20
CA ALA A 79 1.08 -31.43 -7.02
C ALA A 79 1.81 -31.68 -5.68
N ALA A 80 2.81 -30.86 -5.34
CA ALA A 80 3.55 -30.96 -4.09
C ALA A 80 2.64 -30.83 -2.84
N ARG A 81 1.66 -29.92 -2.87
CA ARG A 81 0.70 -29.73 -1.77
C ARG A 81 -0.30 -30.89 -1.61
N ARG A 82 -0.52 -31.69 -2.65
CA ARG A 82 -1.42 -32.86 -2.58
C ARG A 82 -0.74 -34.10 -2.02
N GLN A 83 0.59 -34.10 -1.96
CA GLN A 83 1.40 -35.22 -1.51
C GLN A 83 1.85 -35.11 -0.04
N GLY A 84 1.65 -33.96 0.59
CA GLY A 84 1.92 -33.71 2.02
C GLY A 84 0.64 -33.60 2.83
#